data_AF-A0A946HAL4-F1
#
_entry.id   AF-A0A946HAL4-F1
#
_cell.length_a   1.000
_cell.length_b   1.000
_cell.length_c   1.000
_cell.angle_alpha   90.00
_cell.angle_beta   90.00
_cell.angle_gamma   90.00
#
_symmetry.space_group_name_H-M   'P 1'
#
loop_
_entity.id
_entity.type
_entity.pdbx_description
1 polymer ?
#
loop_
_entity_poly.entity_id
_entity_poly.type
_entity_poly.pdbx_seq_one_letter_code
_entity_poly.pdbx_strand_id
1 'polypeptide(L)'
;MNLATLYKIFAVLHAVMALMMLFGGPMISNMNGWDHSIGIVTMAEHHGAALLCVSLLFWMLPRWLSEEGLKDATSTALLVQAILAVMPIYHAAVGAIPADASLAVMMIVFLGLMYLFFQAAKKDPETK
;
A
#
# COMPACT_ATOMS: atom_id res chain seq x y z
N MET A 1 -1.78 -14.44 -12.93
CA MET A 1 -1.14 -14.23 -11.61
C MET A 1 -2.06 -14.78 -10.53
N ASN A 2 -1.51 -15.48 -9.53
CA ASN A 2 -2.27 -16.06 -8.42
C ASN A 2 -2.29 -15.13 -7.19
N LEU A 3 -3.17 -15.42 -6.23
CA LEU A 3 -3.34 -14.61 -5.00
C LEU A 3 -2.05 -14.50 -4.20
N ALA A 4 -1.34 -15.60 -4.00
CA ALA A 4 -0.08 -15.61 -3.25
C ALA A 4 0.95 -14.62 -3.82
N THR A 5 1.03 -14.49 -5.14
CA THR A 5 1.93 -13.54 -5.80
C THR A 5 1.47 -12.09 -5.57
N LEU A 6 0.17 -11.83 -5.68
CA LEU A 6 -0.41 -10.49 -5.46
C LEU A 6 -0.20 -9.99 -4.03
N TYR A 7 -0.44 -10.85 -3.03
CA TYR A 7 -0.14 -10.56 -1.63
C TYR A 7 1.33 -10.17 -1.43
N LYS A 8 2.27 -10.91 -2.04
CA LYS A 8 3.71 -10.60 -1.96
C LYS A 8 4.10 -9.32 -2.68
N ILE A 9 3.48 -9.01 -3.83
CA ILE A 9 3.71 -7.73 -4.53
C ILE A 9 3.28 -6.57 -3.64
N PHE A 10 2.08 -6.63 -3.05
CA PHE A 10 1.65 -5.62 -2.10
C PHE A 10 2.59 -5.53 -0.91
N ALA A 11 3.03 -6.66 -0.34
CA ALA A 11 4.00 -6.65 0.74
C ALA A 11 5.28 -5.88 0.38
N VAL A 12 5.88 -6.16 -0.78
CA VAL A 12 7.09 -5.45 -1.24
C VAL A 12 6.84 -3.95 -1.43
N LEU A 13 5.70 -3.57 -2.02
CA LEU A 13 5.35 -2.15 -2.18
C LEU A 13 5.24 -1.44 -0.83
N HIS A 14 4.60 -2.07 0.16
CA HIS A 14 4.50 -1.51 1.50
C HIS A 14 5.86 -1.49 2.20
N ALA A 15 6.73 -2.47 1.99
CA ALA A 15 8.08 -2.47 2.53
C ALA A 15 8.90 -1.30 1.99
N VAL A 16 8.87 -1.07 0.68
CA VAL A 16 9.57 0.06 0.04
C VAL A 16 9.03 1.39 0.59
N MET A 17 7.71 1.55 0.62
CA MET A 17 7.08 2.76 1.14
C MET A 17 7.38 2.97 2.63
N ALA A 18 7.38 1.89 3.42
CA ALA A 18 7.74 1.91 4.83
C ALA A 18 9.15 2.43 5.04
N LEU A 19 10.13 1.93 4.29
CA LEU A 19 11.52 2.38 4.38
C LEU A 19 11.65 3.85 3.96
N MET A 20 10.97 4.26 2.89
CA MET A 20 10.95 5.67 2.47
C MET A 20 10.36 6.57 3.55
N MET A 21 9.32 6.14 4.26
CA MET A 21 8.68 6.94 5.31
C MET A 21 9.48 6.94 6.62
N LEU A 22 10.10 5.81 6.99
CA LEU A 22 10.95 5.67 8.18
C LEU A 22 12.21 6.55 8.10
N PHE A 23 12.79 6.71 6.91
CA PHE A 23 14.09 7.37 6.77
C PHE A 23 14.05 8.63 5.90
N GLY A 24 12.92 8.91 5.26
CA GLY A 24 12.79 9.98 4.25
C GLY A 24 12.03 11.21 4.70
N GLY A 25 11.63 11.34 5.98
CA GLY A 25 10.88 12.50 6.48
C GLY A 25 11.44 13.86 6.03
N PRO A 26 12.74 14.15 6.24
CA PRO A 26 13.36 15.40 5.76
C PRO A 26 13.39 15.52 4.23
N MET A 27 13.50 14.42 3.49
CA MET A 27 13.45 14.47 2.02
C MET A 27 12.04 14.82 1.54
N ILE A 28 11.01 14.21 2.14
CA ILE A 28 9.59 14.41 1.79
C ILE A 28 9.20 15.86 2.00
N SER A 29 9.55 16.45 3.14
CA SER A 29 9.26 17.87 3.40
C SER A 29 9.95 18.79 2.39
N ASN A 30 11.22 18.53 2.05
CA ASN A 30 11.93 19.32 1.03
C ASN A 30 11.26 19.23 -0.35
N MET A 31 10.87 18.03 -0.77
CA MET A 31 10.24 17.81 -2.08
C MET A 31 8.89 18.51 -2.22
N ASN A 32 8.16 18.66 -1.11
CA ASN A 32 6.83 19.29 -1.10
C ASN A 32 6.87 20.76 -0.64
N GLY A 33 8.05 21.33 -0.35
CA GLY A 33 8.19 22.68 0.17
C GLY A 33 7.58 22.89 1.56
N TRP A 34 7.48 21.82 2.37
CA TRP A 34 6.96 21.88 3.73
C TRP A 34 8.04 22.33 4.71
N ASP A 35 7.65 23.11 5.71
CA ASP A 35 8.55 23.45 6.82
C ASP A 35 8.96 22.20 7.59
N HIS A 36 10.27 22.05 7.83
CA HIS A 36 10.76 20.94 8.65
C HIS A 36 10.33 21.10 10.09
N SER A 37 9.80 20.01 10.65
CA SER A 37 9.55 19.92 12.08
C SER A 37 9.81 18.49 12.58
N ILE A 38 10.18 18.40 13.86
CA ILE A 38 10.31 17.11 14.56
C ILE A 38 8.98 16.35 14.46
N GLY A 39 7.84 17.05 14.57
CA GLY A 39 6.51 16.47 14.46
C GLY A 39 6.26 15.74 13.13
N ILE A 40 6.63 16.34 12.00
CA ILE A 40 6.47 15.71 10.67
C ILE A 40 7.32 14.45 10.55
N VAL A 41 8.59 14.52 10.96
CA VAL A 41 9.50 13.37 10.92
C VAL A 41 8.95 12.24 11.79
N THR A 42 8.54 12.54 13.03
CA THR A 42 7.95 11.56 13.93
C THR A 42 6.69 10.91 13.36
N MET A 43 5.80 11.67 12.72
CA MET A 43 4.60 11.11 12.10
C MET A 43 4.92 10.25 10.87
N ALA A 44 5.89 10.66 10.05
CA ALA A 44 6.35 9.87 8.91
C ALA A 44 6.95 8.54 9.36
N GLU A 45 7.77 8.54 10.42
CA GLU A 45 8.34 7.33 11.01
C GLU A 45 7.26 6.37 11.54
N HIS A 46 6.25 6.89 12.25
CA HIS A 46 5.13 6.08 12.74
C HIS A 46 4.31 5.48 11.59
N HIS A 47 4.06 6.26 10.54
CA HIS A 47 3.39 5.76 9.35
C HIS A 47 4.21 4.69 8.65
N GLY A 48 5.52 4.89 8.50
CA GLY A 48 6.44 3.91 7.93
C GLY A 48 6.47 2.61 8.73
N ALA A 49 6.50 2.69 10.06
CA ALA A 49 6.41 1.51 10.94
C ALA A 49 5.08 0.75 10.75
N ALA A 50 3.96 1.46 10.64
CA ALA A 50 2.66 0.84 10.37
C ALA A 50 2.64 0.13 9.01
N LEU A 51 3.19 0.74 7.96
CA LEU A 51 3.33 0.12 6.64
C LEU A 51 4.24 -1.11 6.66
N LEU A 52 5.29 -1.10 7.49
CA LEU A 52 6.15 -2.27 7.67
C LEU A 52 5.38 -3.45 8.28
N CYS A 53 4.54 -3.18 9.29
CA CYS A 53 3.64 -4.19 9.85
C CYS A 53 2.68 -4.76 8.79
N VAL A 54 2.06 -3.90 7.98
CA VAL A 54 1.19 -4.33 6.86
C VAL A 54 1.95 -5.18 5.86
N SER A 55 3.17 -4.77 5.48
CA SER A 55 4.05 -5.53 4.60
C SER A 55 4.31 -6.94 5.13
N LEU A 56 4.70 -7.05 6.41
CA LEU A 56 4.98 -8.33 7.04
C LEU A 56 3.75 -9.24 7.05
N LEU A 57 2.57 -8.70 7.36
CA LEU A 57 1.32 -9.46 7.33
C LEU A 57 1.01 -9.95 5.91
N PHE A 58 1.06 -9.08 4.91
CA PHE A 58 0.79 -9.45 3.52
C PHE A 58 1.81 -10.48 2.98
N TRP A 59 3.06 -10.40 3.43
CA TRP A 59 4.09 -11.38 3.05
C TRP A 59 3.81 -12.76 3.65
N MET A 60 3.34 -12.80 4.89
CA MET A 60 3.16 -14.03 5.66
C MET A 60 1.82 -14.72 5.43
N LEU A 61 0.75 -13.99 5.11
CA LEU A 61 -0.58 -14.55 4.87
C LEU A 61 -0.60 -15.72 3.88
N PRO A 62 0.09 -15.67 2.72
CA PRO A 62 0.15 -16.80 1.80
C PRO A 62 0.84 -18.06 2.34
N ARG A 63 1.62 -17.94 3.42
CA ARG A 63 2.23 -19.08 4.12
C ARG A 63 1.29 -19.64 5.20
N TRP A 64 0.47 -18.80 5.82
CA TRP A 64 -0.40 -19.19 6.91
C TRP A 64 -1.74 -19.75 6.46
N LEU A 65 -2.23 -19.34 5.29
CA LEU A 65 -3.56 -19.67 4.80
C LEU A 65 -3.51 -20.59 3.59
N SER A 66 -4.58 -21.39 3.43
CA SER A 66 -4.88 -22.10 2.18
C SER A 66 -5.27 -21.10 1.08
N GLU A 67 -5.41 -21.57 -0.16
CA GLU A 67 -5.92 -20.73 -1.24
C GLU A 67 -7.32 -20.18 -0.95
N GLU A 68 -8.21 -21.01 -0.40
CA GLU A 68 -9.56 -20.60 0.02
C GLU A 68 -9.51 -19.58 1.15
N GLY A 69 -8.66 -19.79 2.17
CA GLY A 69 -8.46 -18.81 3.23
C GLY A 69 -7.90 -17.48 2.73
N LEU A 70 -7.04 -17.49 1.71
CA LEU A 70 -6.57 -16.26 1.06
C LEU A 70 -7.70 -15.54 0.31
N LYS A 71 -8.61 -16.28 -0.35
CA LYS A 71 -9.78 -15.69 -1.02
C LYS A 71 -10.66 -14.98 0.00
N ASP A 72 -10.97 -15.63 1.12
CA ASP A 72 -11.78 -15.05 2.19
C ASP A 72 -11.13 -13.78 2.78
N ALA A 73 -9.81 -13.80 2.98
CA ALA A 73 -9.06 -12.64 3.46
C ALA A 73 -8.95 -11.50 2.43
N THR A 74 -9.18 -11.76 1.14
CA THR A 74 -8.92 -10.78 0.08
C THR A 74 -9.83 -9.57 0.17
N SER A 75 -11.10 -9.74 0.56
CA SER A 75 -12.03 -8.61 0.71
C SER A 75 -11.53 -7.60 1.75
N THR A 76 -11.05 -8.08 2.89
CA THR A 76 -10.45 -7.23 3.93
C THR A 76 -9.13 -6.63 3.45
N ALA A 77 -8.29 -7.40 2.75
CA ALA A 77 -7.05 -6.89 2.18
C ALA A 77 -7.31 -5.73 1.20
N LEU A 78 -8.29 -5.86 0.32
CA LEU A 78 -8.71 -4.81 -0.61
C LEU A 78 -9.27 -3.58 0.10
N LEU A 79 -10.04 -3.75 1.18
CA LEU A 79 -10.51 -2.63 1.99
C LEU A 79 -9.35 -1.86 2.63
N VAL A 80 -8.36 -2.56 3.18
CA VAL A 80 -7.13 -1.94 3.71
C VAL A 80 -6.43 -1.12 2.63
N GLN A 81 -6.29 -1.67 1.43
CA GLN A 81 -5.70 -0.95 0.30
C GLN A 81 -6.51 0.29 -0.09
N ALA A 82 -7.84 0.18 -0.14
CA ALA A 82 -8.73 1.30 -0.46
C ALA A 82 -8.58 2.45 0.54
N ILE A 83 -8.54 2.15 1.84
CA ILE A 83 -8.35 3.16 2.90
C ILE A 83 -7.03 3.90 2.70
N LEU A 84 -5.94 3.17 2.42
CA LEU A 84 -4.63 3.77 2.17
C LEU A 84 -4.60 4.64 0.91
N ALA A 85 -5.29 4.22 -0.16
CA ALA A 85 -5.38 4.97 -1.41
C ALA A 85 -6.16 6.29 -1.30
N VAL A 86 -7.14 6.38 -0.39
CA VAL A 86 -7.94 7.60 -0.23
C VAL A 86 -7.11 8.76 0.31
N MET A 87 -6.13 8.50 1.18
CA MET A 87 -5.34 9.56 1.83
C MET A 87 -4.57 10.47 0.84
N PRO A 88 -3.77 9.96 -0.11
CA PRO A 88 -3.09 10.82 -1.07
C PRO A 88 -4.06 11.59 -1.99
N ILE A 89 -5.21 11.00 -2.33
CA ILE A 89 -6.26 11.69 -3.09
C ILE A 89 -6.82 12.87 -2.29
N TYR A 90 -7.17 12.63 -1.02
CA TYR A 90 -7.67 13.67 -0.12
C TYR A 90 -6.65 14.81 0.01
N HIS A 91 -5.38 14.50 0.26
CA HIS A 91 -4.34 15.51 0.41
C HIS A 91 -4.08 16.30 -0.87
N ALA A 92 -4.17 15.68 -2.04
CA ALA A 92 -4.11 16.41 -3.30
C ALA A 92 -5.33 17.34 -3.49
N ALA A 93 -6.54 16.86 -3.13
CA ALA A 93 -7.77 17.64 -3.27
C ALA A 93 -7.80 18.89 -2.38
N VAL A 94 -7.19 18.84 -1.19
CA VAL A 94 -7.07 20.01 -0.29
C VAL A 94 -5.80 20.84 -0.53
N GLY A 95 -5.00 20.50 -1.55
CA GLY A 95 -3.79 21.23 -1.92
C GLY A 95 -2.58 21.01 -1.01
N ALA A 96 -2.58 19.95 -0.19
CA ALA A 96 -1.46 19.62 0.71
C ALA A 96 -0.29 18.96 -0.04
N ILE A 97 -0.56 18.24 -1.13
CA ILE A 97 0.44 17.69 -2.06
C ILE A 97 0.06 18.08 -3.50
N PRO A 98 1.03 18.14 -4.44
CA PRO A 98 0.73 18.42 -5.84
C PRO A 98 -0.10 17.31 -6.50
N ALA A 99 -1.12 17.72 -7.25
CA ALA A 99 -1.89 16.83 -8.12
C ALA A 99 -1.18 16.69 -9.48
N ASP A 100 -0.11 15.89 -9.51
CA ASP A 100 0.78 15.77 -10.67
C ASP A 100 0.75 14.37 -11.32
N ALA A 101 1.57 14.20 -12.36
CA ALA A 101 1.69 12.94 -13.08
C ALA A 101 2.24 11.79 -12.20
N SER A 102 3.06 12.10 -11.19
CA SER A 102 3.60 11.10 -10.26
C SER A 102 2.48 10.50 -9.41
N LEU A 103 1.63 11.34 -8.82
CA LEU A 103 0.43 10.91 -8.12
C LEU A 103 -0.49 10.09 -9.03
N ALA A 104 -0.74 10.56 -10.26
CA ALA A 104 -1.60 9.86 -11.20
C ALA A 104 -1.06 8.45 -11.54
N VAL A 105 0.23 8.33 -11.84
CA VAL A 105 0.87 7.04 -12.13
C VAL A 105 0.80 6.10 -10.92
N MET A 106 1.11 6.61 -9.72
CA MET A 106 1.01 5.83 -8.48
C MET A 106 -0.41 5.29 -8.30
N MET A 107 -1.43 6.13 -8.45
CA MET A 107 -2.83 5.73 -8.30
C MET A 107 -3.27 4.71 -9.36
N ILE A 108 -2.85 4.89 -10.62
CA ILE A 108 -3.15 3.93 -11.70
C ILE A 108 -2.55 2.56 -11.39
N VAL A 109 -1.27 2.51 -11.00
CA VAL A 109 -0.60 1.26 -10.64
C VAL A 109 -1.30 0.60 -9.46
N PHE A 110 -1.60 1.36 -8.41
CA PHE A 110 -2.22 0.84 -7.21
C PHE A 110 -3.63 0.30 -7.45
N LEU A 111 -4.49 1.07 -8.14
CA LEU A 111 -5.83 0.64 -8.51
C LEU A 111 -5.81 -0.55 -9.49
N GLY A 112 -4.85 -0.57 -10.41
CA GLY A 112 -4.63 -1.70 -11.31
C GLY A 112 -4.28 -2.98 -10.55
N LEU A 113 -3.39 -2.90 -9.55
CA LEU A 113 -3.06 -4.04 -8.69
C LEU A 113 -4.26 -4.49 -7.85
N MET A 114 -5.04 -3.57 -7.29
CA MET A 114 -6.27 -3.90 -6.58
C MET A 114 -7.28 -4.62 -7.49
N TYR A 115 -7.44 -4.17 -8.73
CA TYR A 115 -8.28 -4.83 -9.72
C TYR A 115 -7.79 -6.25 -10.03
N LEU A 116 -6.49 -6.44 -10.26
CA LEU A 116 -5.91 -7.77 -10.48
C LEU A 116 -6.12 -8.69 -9.28
N PHE A 117 -6.01 -8.14 -8.06
CA PHE A 117 -6.22 -8.87 -6.82
C PHE A 117 -7.67 -9.34 -6.67
N PHE A 118 -8.62 -8.44 -6.93
CA PHE A 118 -10.04 -8.76 -6.98
C PHE A 118 -10.35 -9.85 -8.01
N GLN A 119 -9.80 -9.72 -9.23
CA GLN A 119 -10.00 -10.72 -10.28
C GLN A 119 -9.39 -12.08 -9.93
N ALA A 120 -8.24 -12.11 -9.26
CA ALA A 120 -7.61 -13.35 -8.82
C ALA A 120 -8.43 -14.06 -7.72
N ALA A 121 -9.10 -13.32 -6.84
CA ALA A 121 -9.93 -13.91 -5.79
C ALA A 121 -11.22 -14.56 -6.32
N LYS A 122 -11.73 -14.09 -7.47
CA LYS A 122 -12.95 -14.63 -8.10
C LYS A 122 -12.72 -15.88 -8.93
N LYS A 123 -11.47 -16.27 -9.17
CA LYS A 123 -11.18 -17.50 -9.93
C LYS A 123 -11.45 -18.71 -9.04
N ASP A 124 -12.08 -19.74 -9.58
CA ASP A 124 -12.19 -21.03 -8.89
C ASP A 124 -10.79 -21.63 -8.67
N PRO A 125 -10.57 -22.38 -7.57
CA PRO A 125 -9.31 -23.08 -7.39
C PRO A 125 -9.10 -24.01 -8.58
N GLU A 126 -7.93 -23.95 -9.23
CA GLU A 126 -7.60 -24.93 -10.27
C GLU A 126 -7.64 -26.32 -9.60
N THR A 127 -8.61 -27.14 -9.98
CA THR A 127 -8.66 -28.55 -9.59
C THR A 127 -7.38 -29.21 -10.08
N LYS A 128 -6.50 -29.54 -9.13
CA LYS A 128 -5.30 -30.34 -9.38
C LYS A 128 -5.64 -31.81 -9.48
#